data_AF-A0A1I1NBY4-F1
#
_entry.id   AF-A0A1I1NBY4-F1
#
_cell.length_a   1.000
_cell.length_b   1.000
_cell.length_c   1.000
_cell.angle_alpha   90.00
_cell.angle_beta   90.00
_cell.angle_gamma   90.00
#
_symmetry.space_group_name_H-M   'P 1'
#
loop_
_entity.id
_entity.type
_entity.pdbx_description
1 polymer ?
#
loop_
_entity_poly.entity_id
_entity_poly.type
_entity_poly.pdbx_seq_one_letter_code
_entity_poly.pdbx_strand_id
1 'polypeptide(L)'
;MSIFIKSYQNLIGVLAIALLCFNCSKTEESSKTITESVTINFVKSLGGSKNESAQAITKTLDGGYAILGYTQSLDGDITNKTNESFDYWILKYDQNSNLEWQKTYGGTDDDRGNDIIQTSDGGYAIIGFSKSNDGDITSNQGAQDFWVLKLTASGTILWQKNYGFLGADIGNTIIQTNDGGFLLTGVLDVSASNGQGNSKNANAKHSKTAHAGGDYWAIKINALGAIQWRNYYGGSFTDTPYDAIQTEDNGFLLVGSSDSSDVDIKGNLGTYDFWVVKLSETGALVWEKSFGGSQTDEARSIAKSSDGNYIIVGNTRSSDNDVSINNGAADLWAIKITPTGNLIWEKSFGGSSFDVALSISKTVDNHFIIAGNSRSLDSNLTKNYGQNDAWILKIDTNGNLLWQNTIGGSEIDFAYDAVELNNKSIIVVGDTSSANFDLSANNGFSDLLIFKLN
;
A
#
# COMPACT_ATOMS: atom_id res chain seq x y z
N MET A 1 -96.47 -22.46 4.29
CA MET A 1 -97.68 -22.34 3.46
C MET A 1 -97.38 -21.36 2.34
N SER A 2 -97.41 -21.84 1.08
CA SER A 2 -97.51 -21.12 -0.22
C SER A 2 -96.60 -19.89 -0.48
N ILE A 3 -95.51 -19.95 -1.27
CA ILE A 3 -95.33 -20.05 -2.75
C ILE A 3 -95.66 -18.75 -3.54
N PHE A 4 -94.78 -18.48 -4.53
CA PHE A 4 -94.85 -17.68 -5.77
C PHE A 4 -94.19 -16.28 -5.70
N ILE A 5 -93.42 -15.73 -6.65
CA ILE A 5 -92.63 -16.09 -7.87
C ILE A 5 -92.53 -14.77 -8.68
N LYS A 6 -91.30 -14.44 -9.13
CA LYS A 6 -90.84 -13.61 -10.28
C LYS A 6 -91.80 -12.64 -11.00
N SER A 7 -91.32 -11.42 -11.31
CA SER A 7 -90.65 -11.10 -12.61
C SER A 7 -90.32 -9.59 -12.82
N TYR A 8 -89.07 -9.34 -13.23
CA TYR A 8 -88.45 -8.28 -14.08
C TYR A 8 -89.23 -7.08 -14.63
N GLN A 9 -88.60 -5.88 -14.60
CA GLN A 9 -88.32 -5.03 -15.79
C GLN A 9 -87.10 -4.07 -15.57
N ASN A 10 -86.16 -4.10 -16.53
CA ASN A 10 -85.32 -3.07 -17.20
C ASN A 10 -85.19 -1.65 -16.59
N LEU A 11 -84.16 -0.82 -16.82
CA LEU A 11 -82.76 -0.81 -17.30
C LEU A 11 -82.40 0.70 -17.27
N ILE A 12 -81.11 1.06 -17.17
CA ILE A 12 -80.48 2.40 -17.30
C ILE A 12 -80.49 3.18 -15.96
N GLY A 13 -79.38 3.50 -15.30
CA GLY A 13 -77.97 3.47 -15.67
C GLY A 13 -77.34 4.79 -15.23
N VAL A 14 -76.55 4.79 -14.14
CA VAL A 14 -75.36 5.65 -13.95
C VAL A 14 -74.47 4.93 -12.93
N LEU A 15 -73.31 4.50 -13.41
CA LEU A 15 -72.26 3.84 -12.65
C LEU A 15 -71.37 4.94 -12.04
N ALA A 16 -71.53 5.25 -10.76
CA ALA A 16 -70.57 6.08 -10.02
C ALA A 16 -69.57 5.14 -9.32
N ILE A 17 -68.51 4.76 -10.04
CA ILE A 17 -67.35 4.12 -9.40
C ILE A 17 -66.55 5.25 -8.74
N ALA A 18 -66.59 5.29 -7.41
CA ALA A 18 -65.65 6.08 -6.64
C ALA A 18 -64.24 5.49 -6.87
N LEU A 19 -63.38 6.22 -7.57
CA LEU A 19 -61.94 5.98 -7.56
C LEU A 19 -61.45 6.20 -6.12
N LEU A 20 -61.16 5.11 -5.41
CA LEU A 20 -60.25 5.15 -4.28
C LEU A 20 -58.85 5.39 -4.87
N CYS A 21 -58.44 6.65 -4.92
CA CYS A 21 -57.04 7.02 -5.06
C CYS A 21 -56.32 6.53 -3.80
N PHE A 22 -55.81 5.29 -3.84
CA PHE A 22 -54.68 4.93 -2.99
C PHE A 22 -53.50 5.74 -3.49
N ASN A 23 -53.31 6.89 -2.86
CA ASN A 23 -52.09 7.67 -2.94
C ASN A 23 -50.99 6.83 -2.26
N CYS A 24 -50.40 5.92 -3.02
CA CYS A 24 -49.18 5.24 -2.63
C CYS A 24 -48.06 6.27 -2.77
N SER A 25 -47.92 7.14 -1.76
CA SER A 25 -46.66 7.85 -1.58
C SER A 25 -45.62 6.76 -1.42
N LYS A 26 -44.80 6.53 -2.46
CA LYS A 26 -43.48 5.96 -2.26
C LYS A 26 -42.81 6.90 -1.27
N THR A 27 -42.86 6.54 0.01
CA THR A 27 -41.83 6.97 0.94
C THR A 27 -40.58 6.33 0.39
N GLU A 28 -39.84 7.10 -0.42
CA GLU A 28 -38.40 6.94 -0.45
C GLU A 28 -37.99 7.03 1.02
N GLU A 29 -37.82 5.88 1.66
CA GLU A 29 -36.90 5.79 2.78
C GLU A 29 -35.59 6.27 2.19
N SER A 30 -35.29 7.55 2.39
CA SER A 30 -33.93 8.01 2.30
C SER A 30 -33.18 7.11 3.28
N SER A 31 -32.39 6.20 2.73
CA SER A 31 -31.34 5.58 3.51
C SER A 31 -30.53 6.76 4.03
N LYS A 32 -30.75 7.12 5.30
CA LYS A 32 -29.81 7.96 6.01
C LYS A 32 -28.51 7.19 5.94
N THR A 33 -27.67 7.56 5.00
CA THR A 33 -26.27 7.17 4.99
C THR A 33 -25.75 7.69 6.32
N ILE A 34 -25.63 6.80 7.30
CA ILE A 34 -24.88 7.09 8.51
C ILE A 34 -23.45 7.20 8.00
N THR A 35 -23.03 8.41 7.65
CA THR A 35 -21.62 8.70 7.43
C THR A 35 -20.94 8.42 8.77
N GLU A 36 -20.17 7.33 8.84
CA GLU A 36 -19.28 7.09 9.97
C GLU A 36 -18.41 8.34 10.12
N SER A 37 -18.62 9.09 11.20
CA SER A 37 -17.82 10.27 11.49
C SER A 37 -16.52 9.80 12.14
N VAL A 38 -15.43 9.82 11.38
CA VAL A 38 -14.10 9.51 11.90
C VAL A 38 -13.61 10.68 12.77
N THR A 39 -12.99 10.40 13.91
CA THR A 39 -12.44 11.42 14.80
C THR A 39 -10.93 11.31 14.92
N ILE A 40 -10.23 12.43 14.76
CA ILE A 40 -8.77 12.48 14.97
C ILE A 40 -8.51 12.52 16.47
N ASN A 41 -7.79 11.53 16.99
CA ASN A 41 -7.44 11.44 18.40
C ASN A 41 -6.18 12.21 18.74
N PHE A 42 -5.13 12.06 17.91
CA PHE A 42 -3.92 12.86 17.99
C PHE A 42 -3.24 12.94 16.62
N VAL A 43 -2.42 13.97 16.47
CA VAL A 43 -1.42 14.14 15.42
C VAL A 43 -0.10 14.48 16.12
N LYS A 44 0.99 13.80 15.76
CA LYS A 44 2.32 13.97 16.36
C LYS A 44 3.38 13.98 15.28
N SER A 45 4.32 14.91 15.39
CA SER A 45 5.60 14.89 14.68
C SER A 45 6.70 14.45 15.65
N LEU A 46 7.65 13.65 15.18
CA LEU A 46 8.81 13.19 15.92
C LEU A 46 10.07 13.39 15.08
N GLY A 47 11.14 13.89 15.69
CA GLY A 47 12.36 14.17 14.94
C GLY A 47 13.38 14.97 15.72
N GLY A 48 14.38 15.44 14.98
CA GLY A 48 15.43 16.33 15.46
C GLY A 48 15.67 17.45 14.46
N SER A 49 16.89 17.96 14.44
CA SER A 49 17.25 19.12 13.61
C SER A 49 17.33 18.84 12.10
N LYS A 50 17.14 17.59 11.65
CA LYS A 50 17.35 17.15 10.26
C LYS A 50 16.12 16.51 9.62
N ASN A 51 16.22 15.26 9.16
CA ASN A 51 15.25 14.63 8.27
C ASN A 51 14.85 13.27 8.85
N GLU A 52 13.58 13.17 9.21
CA GLU A 52 12.96 11.96 9.72
C GLU A 52 11.71 11.65 8.92
N SER A 53 11.47 10.37 8.68
CA SER A 53 10.27 9.93 7.98
C SER A 53 9.90 8.52 8.41
N ALA A 54 8.61 8.27 8.64
CA ALA A 54 8.07 6.91 8.77
C ALA A 54 7.66 6.40 7.40
N GLN A 55 8.04 5.17 7.08
CA GLN A 55 7.79 4.56 5.77
C GLN A 55 6.74 3.44 5.85
N ALA A 56 6.75 2.66 6.94
CA ALA A 56 5.84 1.52 7.11
C ALA A 56 5.41 1.33 8.56
N ILE A 57 4.25 0.70 8.76
CA ILE A 57 3.69 0.39 10.07
C ILE A 57 3.06 -1.02 10.08
N THR A 58 3.33 -1.78 11.13
CA THR A 58 2.65 -3.06 11.38
C THR A 58 1.96 -3.05 12.74
N LYS A 59 0.73 -3.55 12.80
CA LYS A 59 0.09 -3.89 14.08
C LYS A 59 0.83 -5.05 14.74
N THR A 60 0.81 -5.11 16.07
CA THR A 60 1.53 -6.13 16.83
C THR A 60 0.60 -7.06 17.63
N LEU A 61 1.06 -8.29 17.91
CA LEU A 61 0.32 -9.36 18.60
C LEU A 61 -0.13 -8.97 20.02
N ASP A 62 0.59 -8.04 20.66
CA ASP A 62 0.23 -7.44 21.95
C ASP A 62 -0.85 -6.35 21.85
N GLY A 63 -1.37 -6.08 20.64
CA GLY A 63 -2.38 -5.07 20.35
C GLY A 63 -1.82 -3.67 20.05
N GLY A 64 -0.50 -3.48 20.14
CA GLY A 64 0.18 -2.24 19.77
C GLY A 64 0.53 -2.16 18.28
N TYR A 65 1.58 -1.40 17.97
CA TYR A 65 2.10 -1.23 16.61
C TYR A 65 3.60 -0.90 16.60
N ALA A 66 4.30 -1.28 15.53
CA ALA A 66 5.68 -0.91 15.27
C ALA A 66 5.76 -0.10 13.98
N ILE A 67 6.58 0.96 13.99
CA ILE A 67 6.81 1.86 12.87
C ILE A 67 8.26 1.70 12.44
N LEU A 68 8.47 1.60 11.13
CA LEU A 68 9.78 1.71 10.50
C LEU A 68 9.85 3.03 9.74
N GLY A 69 10.99 3.69 9.87
CA GLY A 69 11.34 4.87 9.13
C GLY A 69 12.85 4.99 8.99
N TYR A 70 13.32 6.22 8.79
CA TYR A 70 14.73 6.56 8.86
C TYR A 70 14.93 7.92 9.51
N THR A 71 16.14 8.14 10.03
CA THR A 71 16.53 9.39 10.68
C THR A 71 17.92 9.83 10.24
N GLN A 72 18.08 11.14 10.07
CA GLN A 72 19.38 11.78 9.88
C GLN A 72 19.86 12.51 11.16
N SER A 73 18.95 12.79 12.09
CA SER A 73 19.23 13.61 13.26
C SER A 73 20.07 12.90 14.32
N LEU A 74 20.77 13.72 15.12
CA LEU A 74 21.57 13.31 16.28
C LEU A 74 21.00 13.86 17.61
N ASP A 75 19.85 14.51 17.52
CA ASP A 75 19.21 15.27 18.59
C ASP A 75 17.68 15.10 18.56
N GLY A 76 16.98 15.87 19.40
CA GLY A 76 15.53 15.79 19.54
C GLY A 76 15.08 14.45 20.11
N ASP A 77 14.20 13.75 19.38
CA ASP A 77 13.70 12.44 19.77
C ASP A 77 14.72 11.31 19.52
N ILE A 78 15.82 11.57 18.82
CA ILE A 78 16.84 10.56 18.51
C ILE A 78 17.88 10.49 19.62
N THR A 79 18.10 9.29 20.18
CA THR A 79 18.97 9.13 21.37
C THR A 79 20.26 8.36 21.12
N ASN A 80 20.36 7.58 20.04
CA ASN A 80 21.37 6.51 19.92
C ASN A 80 22.20 6.55 18.62
N LYS A 81 22.09 7.62 17.82
CA LYS A 81 22.81 7.77 16.55
C LYS A 81 24.13 8.55 16.75
N THR A 82 25.13 8.30 15.91
CA THR A 82 26.49 8.86 16.08
C THR A 82 27.05 9.62 14.87
N ASN A 83 26.37 9.60 13.73
CA ASN A 83 26.73 10.33 12.53
C ASN A 83 25.47 10.87 11.81
N GLU A 84 25.64 11.74 10.82
CA GLU A 84 24.53 12.39 10.09
C GLU A 84 24.15 11.70 8.76
N SER A 85 24.52 10.43 8.54
CA SER A 85 23.92 9.62 7.48
C SER A 85 22.47 9.27 7.82
N PHE A 86 21.69 8.71 6.88
CA PHE A 86 20.42 8.10 7.24
C PHE A 86 20.63 6.73 7.89
N ASP A 87 19.99 6.46 9.02
CA ASP A 87 19.88 5.09 9.59
C ASP A 87 18.41 4.69 9.67
N TYR A 88 18.13 3.39 9.69
CA TYR A 88 16.79 2.88 9.99
C TYR A 88 16.39 3.40 11.36
N TRP A 89 15.16 3.86 11.52
CA TRP A 89 14.61 4.24 12.82
C TRP A 89 13.34 3.46 13.09
N ILE A 90 13.32 2.70 14.18
CA ILE A 90 12.21 1.84 14.55
C ILE A 90 11.64 2.29 15.87
N LEU A 91 10.33 2.43 15.93
CA LEU A 91 9.57 2.79 17.13
C LEU A 91 8.53 1.72 17.41
N LYS A 92 8.47 1.21 18.64
CA LYS A 92 7.44 0.27 19.09
C LYS A 92 6.54 0.94 20.12
N TYR A 93 5.23 0.87 19.88
CA TYR A 93 4.19 1.39 20.75
C TYR A 93 3.30 0.28 21.30
N ASP A 94 2.75 0.51 22.49
CA ASP A 94 1.67 -0.29 23.05
C ASP A 94 0.30 0.04 22.41
N GLN A 95 -0.75 -0.70 22.78
CA GLN A 95 -2.13 -0.49 22.32
C GLN A 95 -2.72 0.90 22.66
N ASN A 96 -2.13 1.59 23.64
CA ASN A 96 -2.54 2.92 24.09
C ASN A 96 -1.71 4.04 23.46
N SER A 97 -0.84 3.71 22.49
CA SER A 97 0.07 4.65 21.83
C SER A 97 1.14 5.25 22.77
N ASN A 98 1.57 4.49 23.79
CA ASN A 98 2.76 4.80 24.57
C ASN A 98 3.99 4.15 23.92
N LEU A 99 5.09 4.90 23.78
CA LEU A 99 6.35 4.38 23.24
C LEU A 99 6.97 3.40 24.25
N GLU A 100 7.22 2.17 23.80
CA GLU A 100 7.88 1.13 24.61
C GLU A 100 9.40 1.14 24.40
N TRP A 101 9.84 1.22 23.14
CA TRP A 101 11.25 1.36 22.79
C TRP A 101 11.42 1.99 21.40
N GLN A 102 12.59 2.58 21.18
CA GLN A 102 13.04 3.02 19.87
C GLN A 102 14.52 2.68 19.66
N LYS A 103 14.90 2.37 18.43
CA LYS A 103 16.29 2.01 18.05
C LYS A 103 16.62 2.47 16.64
N THR A 104 17.89 2.81 16.44
CA THR A 104 18.47 3.06 15.12
C THR A 104 19.36 1.90 14.72
N TYR A 105 19.39 1.58 13.41
CA TYR A 105 20.26 0.55 12.85
C TYR A 105 20.87 1.07 11.55
N GLY A 106 22.19 0.94 11.42
CA GLY A 106 22.90 1.48 10.26
C GLY A 106 24.42 1.39 10.40
N GLY A 107 25.10 2.10 9.51
CA GLY A 107 26.56 2.24 9.47
C GLY A 107 26.99 3.69 9.29
N THR A 108 28.07 3.90 8.56
CA THR A 108 28.62 5.25 8.31
C THR A 108 28.04 5.95 7.09
N ASP A 109 27.36 5.22 6.20
CA ASP A 109 26.69 5.74 4.99
C ASP A 109 25.16 5.61 5.12
N ASP A 110 24.41 5.97 4.06
CA ASP A 110 22.95 5.98 4.11
C ASP A 110 22.34 4.56 4.12
N ASP A 111 21.45 4.34 5.09
CA ASP A 111 20.64 3.15 5.27
C ASP A 111 19.17 3.58 5.48
N ARG A 112 18.26 3.15 4.60
CA ARG A 112 16.82 3.49 4.70
C ARG A 112 15.93 2.27 4.66
N GLY A 113 15.02 2.18 5.63
CA GLY A 113 14.03 1.11 5.75
C GLY A 113 12.78 1.43 4.93
N ASN A 114 12.23 0.42 4.27
CA ASN A 114 11.06 0.56 3.40
C ASN A 114 9.84 -0.20 3.93
N ASP A 115 10.00 -1.40 4.47
CA ASP A 115 8.88 -2.22 4.95
C ASP A 115 9.22 -3.02 6.22
N ILE A 116 8.22 -3.21 7.09
CA ILE A 116 8.30 -3.93 8.36
C ILE A 116 7.08 -4.82 8.58
N ILE A 117 7.32 -6.07 8.95
CA ILE A 117 6.28 -6.99 9.42
C ILE A 117 6.58 -7.50 10.82
N GLN A 118 5.53 -7.75 11.61
CA GLN A 118 5.69 -8.59 12.79
C GLN A 118 5.67 -10.07 12.39
N THR A 119 6.68 -10.82 12.82
CA THR A 119 6.79 -12.24 12.54
C THR A 119 6.01 -13.07 13.56
N SER A 120 5.63 -14.29 13.17
CA SER A 120 4.88 -15.24 14.01
C SER A 120 5.54 -15.62 15.33
N ASP A 121 6.86 -15.42 15.47
CA ASP A 121 7.60 -15.57 16.72
C ASP A 121 7.52 -14.33 17.65
N GLY A 122 6.76 -13.31 17.26
CA GLY A 122 6.59 -12.04 17.97
C GLY A 122 7.67 -11.00 17.71
N GLY A 123 8.74 -11.36 16.98
CA GLY A 123 9.77 -10.43 16.52
C GLY A 123 9.37 -9.64 15.27
N TYR A 124 10.36 -9.05 14.59
CA TYR A 124 10.13 -8.24 13.39
C TYR A 124 11.04 -8.70 12.26
N ALA A 125 10.56 -8.59 11.03
CA ALA A 125 11.39 -8.69 9.83
C ALA A 125 11.24 -7.39 9.03
N ILE A 126 12.36 -6.85 8.56
CA ILE A 126 12.44 -5.53 7.95
C ILE A 126 13.27 -5.62 6.68
N ILE A 127 12.89 -4.84 5.68
CA ILE A 127 13.65 -4.65 4.45
C ILE A 127 13.79 -3.17 4.12
N GLY A 128 14.88 -2.85 3.45
CA GLY A 128 15.12 -1.58 2.79
C GLY A 128 16.42 -1.71 1.99
N PHE A 129 17.23 -0.65 1.97
CA PHE A 129 18.57 -0.71 1.39
C PHE A 129 19.63 -0.16 2.32
N SER A 130 20.88 -0.53 2.05
CA SER A 130 22.07 -0.02 2.73
C SER A 130 23.13 0.39 1.72
N LYS A 131 23.80 1.52 1.95
CA LYS A 131 25.07 1.92 1.30
C LYS A 131 26.29 1.61 2.17
N SER A 132 26.05 1.38 3.47
CA SER A 132 27.07 1.09 4.46
C SER A 132 27.71 -0.29 4.27
N ASN A 133 28.94 -0.46 4.79
CA ASN A 133 29.63 -1.75 4.88
C ASN A 133 30.22 -2.01 6.28
N ASP A 134 29.76 -1.25 7.26
CA ASP A 134 30.17 -1.26 8.66
C ASP A 134 28.98 -1.06 9.61
N GLY A 135 29.25 -0.84 10.91
CA GLY A 135 28.21 -0.72 11.93
C GLY A 135 27.47 -2.04 12.14
N ASP A 136 26.15 -2.02 11.97
CA ASP A 136 25.32 -3.23 12.01
C ASP A 136 25.42 -4.08 10.73
N ILE A 137 25.97 -3.52 9.65
CA ILE A 137 26.07 -4.11 8.33
C ILE A 137 27.38 -4.88 8.20
N THR A 138 27.34 -6.10 7.64
CA THR A 138 28.54 -6.94 7.48
C THR A 138 29.16 -6.90 6.09
N SER A 139 28.41 -6.51 5.06
CA SER A 139 28.88 -6.53 3.67
C SER A 139 27.93 -5.79 2.74
N ASN A 140 28.46 -5.12 1.73
CA ASN A 140 27.71 -4.49 0.63
C ASN A 140 28.47 -4.75 -0.68
N GLN A 141 27.77 -5.17 -1.74
CA GLN A 141 28.34 -5.62 -3.01
C GLN A 141 28.08 -4.66 -4.18
N GLY A 142 27.71 -3.42 -3.91
CA GLY A 142 27.43 -2.44 -4.96
C GLY A 142 27.40 -1.01 -4.45
N ALA A 143 26.56 -0.19 -5.09
CA ALA A 143 26.24 1.15 -4.63
C ALA A 143 25.23 1.10 -3.47
N GLN A 144 24.29 0.17 -3.51
CA GLN A 144 23.39 -0.19 -2.41
C GLN A 144 22.82 -1.59 -2.65
N ASP A 145 22.63 -2.34 -1.56
CA ASP A 145 22.04 -3.69 -1.57
C ASP A 145 20.75 -3.71 -0.74
N PHE A 146 19.90 -4.73 -0.95
CA PHE A 146 18.81 -5.00 -0.02
C PHE A 146 19.42 -5.27 1.35
N TRP A 147 18.99 -4.55 2.37
CA TRP A 147 19.38 -4.86 3.74
C TRP A 147 18.17 -5.38 4.51
N VAL A 148 18.30 -6.58 5.06
CA VAL A 148 17.22 -7.31 5.74
C VAL A 148 17.62 -7.57 7.18
N LEU A 149 16.76 -7.15 8.10
CA LEU A 149 16.91 -7.40 9.54
C LEU A 149 15.85 -8.38 10.01
N LYS A 150 16.26 -9.37 10.82
CA LYS A 150 15.36 -10.10 11.71
C LYS A 150 15.65 -9.71 13.14
N LEU A 151 14.64 -9.20 13.83
CA LEU A 151 14.72 -8.72 15.20
C LEU A 151 13.91 -9.60 16.15
N THR A 152 14.27 -9.56 17.44
CA THR A 152 13.41 -9.97 18.55
C THR A 152 12.28 -8.95 18.78
N ALA A 153 11.30 -9.29 19.62
CA ALA A 153 10.24 -8.37 20.05
C ALA A 153 10.77 -7.10 20.75
N SER A 154 11.98 -7.15 21.31
CA SER A 154 12.67 -6.04 21.98
C SER A 154 13.62 -5.27 21.05
N GLY A 155 13.61 -5.55 19.74
CA GLY A 155 14.50 -4.92 18.76
C GLY A 155 15.96 -5.34 18.88
N THR A 156 16.26 -6.56 19.33
CA THR A 156 17.64 -7.09 19.26
C THR A 156 17.82 -7.81 17.93
N ILE A 157 18.90 -7.55 17.20
CA ILE A 157 19.20 -8.25 15.95
C ILE A 157 19.42 -9.75 16.25
N LEU A 158 18.60 -10.61 15.64
CA LEU A 158 18.81 -12.06 15.60
C LEU A 158 19.74 -12.43 14.46
N TRP A 159 19.49 -11.86 13.28
CA TRP A 159 20.38 -11.92 12.14
C TRP A 159 20.12 -10.72 11.22
N GLN A 160 21.13 -10.37 10.42
CA GLN A 160 20.97 -9.48 9.28
C GLN A 160 21.61 -10.10 8.04
N LYS A 161 21.11 -9.70 6.86
CA LYS A 161 21.60 -10.15 5.56
C LYS A 161 21.57 -9.00 4.56
N ASN A 162 22.53 -9.03 3.64
CA ASN A 162 22.53 -8.19 2.47
C ASN A 162 22.31 -9.05 1.23
N TYR A 163 21.45 -8.61 0.32
CA TYR A 163 21.21 -9.26 -0.97
C TYR A 163 21.31 -8.21 -2.07
N GLY A 164 22.32 -8.34 -2.92
CA GLY A 164 22.52 -7.46 -4.05
C GLY A 164 23.77 -7.86 -4.83
N PHE A 165 24.06 -7.06 -5.83
CA PHE A 165 25.17 -7.20 -6.77
C PHE A 165 25.77 -5.84 -7.07
N LEU A 166 26.63 -5.76 -8.09
CA LEU A 166 27.08 -4.48 -8.59
C LEU A 166 25.87 -3.69 -9.10
N GLY A 167 25.70 -2.46 -8.62
CA GLY A 167 24.58 -1.60 -9.00
C GLY A 167 23.85 -1.03 -7.79
N ALA A 168 22.65 -0.52 -8.01
CA ALA A 168 21.79 0.02 -6.97
C ALA A 168 20.54 -0.86 -6.80
N ASP A 169 20.59 -1.78 -5.84
CA ASP A 169 19.53 -2.73 -5.56
C ASP A 169 18.71 -2.26 -4.35
N ILE A 170 17.39 -2.11 -4.53
CA ILE A 170 16.50 -1.51 -3.52
C ILE A 170 15.44 -2.52 -3.12
N GLY A 171 15.44 -2.95 -1.86
CA GLY A 171 14.40 -3.83 -1.31
C GLY A 171 13.16 -3.03 -0.92
N ASN A 172 11.99 -3.37 -1.45
CA ASN A 172 10.76 -2.58 -1.27
C ASN A 172 9.80 -3.21 -0.26
N THR A 173 9.55 -4.52 -0.33
CA THR A 173 8.61 -5.20 0.57
C THR A 173 9.10 -6.57 1.04
N ILE A 174 8.64 -6.98 2.22
CA ILE A 174 8.90 -8.26 2.85
C ILE A 174 7.60 -8.87 3.37
N ILE A 175 7.35 -10.14 3.03
CA ILE A 175 6.26 -10.92 3.64
C ILE A 175 6.79 -12.19 4.29
N GLN A 176 6.22 -12.55 5.44
CA GLN A 176 6.47 -13.87 6.04
C GLN A 176 5.62 -14.91 5.31
N THR A 177 6.26 -15.99 4.86
CA THR A 177 5.60 -17.07 4.14
C THR A 177 5.11 -18.16 5.08
N ASN A 178 4.11 -18.94 4.64
CA ASN A 178 3.48 -20.02 5.41
C ASN A 178 4.47 -21.08 5.94
N ASP A 179 5.60 -21.27 5.27
CA ASP A 179 6.69 -22.16 5.70
C ASP A 179 7.61 -21.54 6.77
N GLY A 180 7.29 -20.34 7.26
CA GLY A 180 8.06 -19.58 8.24
C GLY A 180 9.25 -18.79 7.64
N GLY A 181 9.52 -18.93 6.34
CA GLY A 181 10.50 -18.12 5.62
C GLY A 181 9.97 -16.75 5.23
N PHE A 182 10.62 -16.12 4.26
CA PHE A 182 10.23 -14.79 3.76
C PHE A 182 10.33 -14.70 2.24
N LEU A 183 9.44 -13.94 1.63
CA LEU A 183 9.62 -13.40 0.29
C LEU A 183 10.04 -11.94 0.42
N LEU A 184 11.10 -11.58 -0.29
CA LEU A 184 11.60 -10.21 -0.44
C LEU A 184 11.36 -9.80 -1.88
N THR A 185 10.90 -8.57 -2.11
CA THR A 185 10.85 -8.04 -3.48
C THR A 185 11.35 -6.60 -3.55
N GLY A 186 11.91 -6.23 -4.69
CA GLY A 186 12.45 -4.91 -4.93
C GLY A 186 13.03 -4.80 -6.33
N VAL A 187 13.92 -3.84 -6.54
CA VAL A 187 14.56 -3.59 -7.84
C VAL A 187 15.96 -4.16 -7.85
N LEU A 188 16.30 -4.92 -8.88
CA LEU A 188 17.68 -5.32 -9.21
C LEU A 188 18.18 -4.52 -10.40
N ASP A 189 19.38 -3.94 -10.31
CA ASP A 189 20.06 -3.38 -11.47
C ASP A 189 20.63 -4.51 -12.34
N VAL A 190 19.81 -5.01 -13.26
CA VAL A 190 20.16 -6.19 -14.08
C VAL A 190 21.35 -5.88 -15.00
N SER A 191 21.44 -4.63 -15.44
CA SER A 191 22.54 -4.14 -16.29
C SER A 191 23.87 -4.16 -15.56
N ALA A 192 23.94 -3.56 -14.36
CA ALA A 192 25.17 -3.53 -13.58
C ALA A 192 25.56 -4.93 -13.05
N SER A 193 24.57 -5.75 -12.70
CA SER A 193 24.80 -7.13 -12.25
C SER A 193 25.15 -8.10 -13.38
N ASN A 194 25.11 -7.69 -14.65
CA ASN A 194 25.29 -8.59 -15.81
C ASN A 194 24.37 -9.84 -15.76
N GLY A 195 23.12 -9.67 -15.30
CA GLY A 195 22.16 -10.76 -15.14
C GLY A 195 22.43 -11.69 -13.95
N GLN A 196 23.36 -11.33 -13.07
CA GLN A 196 23.56 -12.04 -11.80
C GLN A 196 22.39 -11.67 -10.88
N GLY A 197 21.49 -12.63 -10.62
CA GLY A 197 20.25 -12.35 -9.87
C GLY A 197 19.16 -13.39 -10.09
N ASN A 198 19.27 -14.12 -11.19
CA ASN A 198 18.41 -15.25 -11.53
C ASN A 198 18.98 -16.59 -11.04
N SER A 199 18.18 -17.38 -10.33
CA SER A 199 18.45 -18.77 -10.04
C SER A 199 18.32 -19.55 -11.34
N LYS A 200 19.36 -20.30 -11.73
CA LYS A 200 19.38 -21.06 -12.99
C LYS A 200 18.18 -22.01 -13.06
N ASN A 201 17.11 -21.60 -13.74
CA ASN A 201 15.98 -22.46 -14.04
C ASN A 201 16.28 -23.18 -15.35
N ALA A 202 16.27 -24.51 -15.35
CA ALA A 202 16.67 -25.33 -16.52
C ALA A 202 15.78 -25.09 -17.76
N ASN A 203 14.62 -24.45 -17.57
CA ASN A 203 13.65 -24.11 -18.62
C ASN A 203 13.61 -22.62 -18.98
N ALA A 204 14.38 -21.77 -18.29
CA ALA A 204 14.40 -20.34 -18.59
C ALA A 204 15.16 -20.09 -19.91
N LYS A 205 14.41 -19.91 -20.99
CA LYS A 205 14.88 -19.20 -22.18
C LYS A 205 15.03 -17.70 -21.87
N HIS A 206 15.70 -17.33 -20.78
CA HIS A 206 16.15 -15.94 -20.61
C HIS A 206 17.33 -15.75 -21.55
N SER A 207 16.88 -15.40 -22.75
CA SER A 207 17.57 -15.16 -23.98
C SER A 207 18.71 -14.18 -23.75
N LYS A 208 19.64 -14.17 -24.71
CA LYS A 208 20.74 -13.21 -24.87
C LYS A 208 20.25 -11.75 -25.08
N THR A 209 19.07 -11.39 -24.61
CA THR A 209 18.42 -10.09 -24.70
C THR A 209 18.68 -9.33 -23.41
N ALA A 210 19.23 -8.13 -23.54
CA ALA A 210 19.60 -7.29 -22.42
C ALA A 210 18.34 -6.74 -21.75
N HIS A 211 18.09 -7.13 -20.50
CA HIS A 211 17.23 -6.37 -19.60
C HIS A 211 18.01 -5.10 -19.25
N ALA A 212 17.40 -3.93 -19.45
CA ALA A 212 18.04 -2.66 -19.16
C ALA A 212 17.25 -1.89 -18.10
N GLY A 213 17.95 -1.39 -17.09
CA GLY A 213 17.32 -0.76 -15.94
C GLY A 213 17.02 -1.73 -14.80
N GLY A 214 16.05 -1.34 -13.99
CA GLY A 214 15.62 -2.06 -12.81
C GLY A 214 14.48 -3.03 -13.11
N ASP A 215 14.60 -4.29 -12.68
CA ASP A 215 13.57 -5.33 -12.84
C ASP A 215 12.94 -5.71 -11.49
N TYR A 216 11.76 -6.35 -11.54
CA TYR A 216 11.17 -6.98 -10.35
C TYR A 216 12.07 -8.11 -9.89
N TRP A 217 12.80 -7.92 -8.79
CA TRP A 217 13.62 -8.96 -8.20
C TRP A 217 12.92 -9.56 -6.99
N ALA A 218 12.56 -10.84 -7.09
CA ALA A 218 11.95 -11.60 -6.02
C ALA A 218 12.94 -12.61 -5.44
N ILE A 219 13.09 -12.64 -4.12
CA ILE A 219 13.99 -13.55 -3.40
C ILE A 219 13.17 -14.28 -2.34
N LYS A 220 13.11 -15.60 -2.44
CA LYS A 220 12.60 -16.44 -1.35
C LYS A 220 13.76 -16.89 -0.48
N ILE A 221 13.65 -16.60 0.81
CA ILE A 221 14.59 -17.03 1.85
C ILE A 221 13.89 -17.92 2.88
N ASN A 222 14.67 -18.77 3.55
CA ASN A 222 14.18 -19.49 4.73
C ASN A 222 14.20 -18.59 5.98
N ALA A 223 13.73 -19.11 7.12
CA ALA A 223 13.67 -18.37 8.39
C ALA A 223 15.03 -17.87 8.93
N LEU A 224 16.14 -18.41 8.43
CA LEU A 224 17.51 -18.06 8.80
C LEU A 224 18.19 -17.11 7.78
N GLY A 225 17.45 -16.65 6.76
CA GLY A 225 17.99 -15.79 5.71
C GLY A 225 18.82 -16.51 4.64
N ALA A 226 18.74 -17.84 4.54
CA ALA A 226 19.37 -18.55 3.42
C ALA A 226 18.46 -18.52 2.19
N ILE A 227 19.02 -18.15 1.03
CA ILE A 227 18.31 -18.10 -0.25
C ILE A 227 17.84 -19.50 -0.64
N GLN A 228 16.55 -19.64 -0.91
CA GLN A 228 15.94 -20.82 -1.53
C GLN A 228 15.89 -20.66 -3.05
N TRP A 229 15.40 -19.50 -3.52
CA TRP A 229 15.47 -19.09 -4.92
C TRP A 229 15.45 -17.56 -5.05
N ARG A 230 15.89 -17.05 -6.19
CA ARG A 230 15.80 -15.63 -6.55
C ARG A 230 15.63 -15.51 -8.05
N ASN A 231 14.70 -14.69 -8.52
CA ASN A 231 14.47 -14.49 -9.96
C ASN A 231 14.14 -13.02 -10.19
N TYR A 232 14.57 -12.49 -11.32
CA TYR A 232 14.08 -11.20 -11.80
C TYR A 232 13.06 -11.40 -12.92
N TYR A 233 12.12 -10.48 -13.04
CA TYR A 233 11.07 -10.44 -14.07
C TYR A 233 10.95 -9.01 -14.58
N GLY A 234 10.81 -8.86 -15.89
CA GLY A 234 10.79 -7.53 -16.48
C GLY A 234 11.02 -7.56 -17.99
N GLY A 235 11.41 -6.42 -18.52
CA GLY A 235 11.72 -6.22 -19.94
C GLY A 235 12.96 -5.37 -20.19
N SER A 236 12.96 -4.67 -21.32
CA SER A 236 14.08 -3.80 -21.71
C SER A 236 14.07 -2.42 -21.03
N PHE A 237 13.07 -2.12 -20.20
CA PHE A 237 12.94 -0.84 -19.50
C PHE A 237 12.70 -1.04 -17.99
N THR A 238 12.21 -0.03 -17.28
CA THR A 238 12.15 0.00 -15.81
C THR A 238 10.86 -0.64 -15.29
N ASP A 239 11.04 -1.69 -14.51
CA ASP A 239 9.99 -2.44 -13.84
C ASP A 239 10.24 -2.38 -12.32
N THR A 240 9.35 -1.70 -11.58
CA THR A 240 9.48 -1.54 -10.12
C THR A 240 8.34 -2.23 -9.36
N PRO A 241 8.62 -3.24 -8.52
CA PRO A 241 7.61 -3.83 -7.63
C PRO A 241 7.51 -2.99 -6.35
N TYR A 242 6.29 -2.81 -5.84
CA TYR A 242 6.06 -2.06 -4.61
C TYR A 242 5.51 -2.92 -3.47
N ASP A 243 4.70 -3.94 -3.79
CA ASP A 243 4.05 -4.76 -2.77
C ASP A 243 3.82 -6.20 -3.26
N ALA A 244 3.66 -7.13 -2.33
CA ALA A 244 3.47 -8.55 -2.62
C ALA A 244 2.59 -9.25 -1.56
N ILE A 245 1.88 -10.29 -1.98
CA ILE A 245 1.12 -11.16 -1.08
C ILE A 245 1.30 -12.63 -1.43
N GLN A 246 1.34 -13.50 -0.42
CA GLN A 246 1.30 -14.95 -0.62
C GLN A 246 -0.13 -15.40 -0.95
N THR A 247 -0.27 -16.17 -2.03
CA THR A 247 -1.56 -16.71 -2.50
C THR A 247 -1.85 -18.07 -1.86
N GLU A 248 -3.11 -18.53 -1.94
CA GLU A 248 -3.56 -19.76 -1.26
C GLU A 248 -2.86 -21.05 -1.75
N ASP A 249 -2.37 -21.02 -2.99
CA ASP A 249 -1.56 -22.07 -3.60
C ASP A 249 -0.07 -22.00 -3.21
N ASN A 250 0.27 -21.25 -2.16
CA ASN A 250 1.64 -20.91 -1.72
C ASN A 250 2.50 -20.15 -2.74
N GLY A 251 1.94 -19.77 -3.89
CA GLY A 251 2.58 -18.83 -4.80
C GLY A 251 2.52 -17.40 -4.30
N PHE A 252 2.86 -16.46 -5.17
CA PHE A 252 2.98 -15.05 -4.81
C PHE A 252 2.35 -14.16 -5.87
N LEU A 253 1.73 -13.07 -5.46
CA LEU A 253 1.21 -12.04 -6.35
C LEU A 253 1.96 -10.74 -6.03
N LEU A 254 2.67 -10.20 -7.01
CA LEU A 254 3.46 -8.99 -6.90
C LEU A 254 2.78 -7.89 -7.71
N VAL A 255 2.84 -6.66 -7.22
CA VAL A 255 2.29 -5.49 -7.91
C VAL A 255 3.30 -4.36 -7.99
N GLY A 256 3.22 -3.59 -9.06
CA GLY A 256 3.93 -2.34 -9.21
C GLY A 256 3.74 -1.75 -10.60
N SER A 257 4.80 -1.18 -11.18
CA SER A 257 4.72 -0.48 -12.46
C SER A 257 5.74 -0.98 -13.48
N SER A 258 5.41 -0.85 -14.77
CA SER A 258 6.30 -1.17 -15.88
C SER A 258 6.07 -0.25 -17.08
N ASP A 259 7.15 0.22 -17.72
CA ASP A 259 7.17 0.85 -19.04
C ASP A 259 7.66 -0.09 -20.16
N SER A 260 7.91 -1.36 -19.83
CA SER A 260 8.36 -2.40 -20.75
C SER A 260 7.22 -2.96 -21.60
N SER A 261 7.55 -3.61 -22.72
CA SER A 261 6.56 -4.27 -23.61
C SER A 261 7.08 -5.59 -24.21
N ASP A 262 8.13 -6.12 -23.60
CA ASP A 262 8.88 -7.26 -24.09
C ASP A 262 9.35 -8.20 -22.97
N VAL A 263 10.03 -9.28 -23.37
CA VAL A 263 10.50 -10.39 -22.53
C VAL A 263 9.38 -11.09 -21.76
N ASP A 264 9.09 -10.66 -20.54
CA ASP A 264 8.05 -11.24 -19.71
C ASP A 264 6.72 -10.50 -19.88
N ILE A 265 6.75 -9.26 -20.36
CA ILE A 265 5.64 -8.30 -20.28
C ILE A 265 4.89 -8.25 -21.60
N LYS A 266 3.55 -8.28 -21.51
CA LYS A 266 2.68 -8.18 -22.70
C LYS A 266 1.53 -7.23 -22.47
N GLY A 267 1.27 -6.41 -23.48
CA GLY A 267 0.07 -5.57 -23.50
C GLY A 267 0.15 -4.35 -22.58
N ASN A 268 1.35 -3.78 -22.38
CA ASN A 268 1.49 -2.42 -21.89
C ASN A 268 0.72 -1.46 -22.82
N LEU A 269 -0.13 -0.64 -22.21
CA LEU A 269 -1.13 0.24 -22.79
C LEU A 269 -0.62 1.70 -22.86
N GLY A 270 0.41 2.03 -22.09
CA GLY A 270 0.84 3.41 -21.86
C GLY A 270 2.33 3.60 -21.64
N THR A 271 2.67 4.68 -20.94
CA THR A 271 4.06 4.98 -20.54
C THR A 271 4.46 4.13 -19.35
N TYR A 272 3.60 4.02 -18.34
CA TYR A 272 3.72 3.01 -17.28
C TYR A 272 2.34 2.48 -17.02
N ASP A 273 2.21 1.18 -16.78
CA ASP A 273 0.96 0.57 -16.33
C ASP A 273 1.13 -0.13 -14.99
N PHE A 274 0.01 -0.37 -14.30
CA PHE A 274 -0.01 -1.35 -13.21
C PHE A 274 0.42 -2.69 -13.80
N TRP A 275 1.54 -3.24 -13.34
CA TRP A 275 2.00 -4.57 -13.73
C TRP A 275 1.84 -5.54 -12.57
N VAL A 276 1.07 -6.61 -12.81
CA VAL A 276 0.71 -7.60 -11.80
C VAL A 276 1.27 -8.95 -12.21
N VAL A 277 2.11 -9.52 -11.35
CA VAL A 277 2.87 -10.74 -11.63
C VAL A 277 2.48 -11.84 -10.66
N LYS A 278 1.91 -12.94 -11.16
CA LYS A 278 1.69 -14.16 -10.37
C LYS A 278 2.83 -15.13 -10.55
N LEU A 279 3.43 -15.51 -9.42
CA LEU A 279 4.45 -16.54 -9.31
C LEU A 279 3.88 -17.80 -8.66
N SER A 280 4.47 -18.93 -8.99
CA SER A 280 4.34 -20.18 -8.23
C SER A 280 5.21 -20.15 -6.97
N GLU A 281 5.03 -21.13 -6.09
CA GLU A 281 5.84 -21.29 -4.87
C GLU A 281 7.35 -21.37 -5.15
N THR A 282 7.74 -21.90 -6.32
CA THR A 282 9.14 -22.02 -6.75
C THR A 282 9.65 -20.82 -7.54
N GLY A 283 8.87 -19.73 -7.62
CA GLY A 283 9.25 -18.54 -8.38
C GLY A 283 9.19 -18.73 -9.90
N ALA A 284 8.39 -19.67 -10.42
CA ALA A 284 8.10 -19.68 -11.86
C ALA A 284 6.92 -18.73 -12.15
N LEU A 285 7.05 -17.90 -13.20
CA LEU A 285 5.98 -17.04 -13.70
C LEU A 285 4.77 -17.89 -14.14
N VAL A 286 3.60 -17.63 -13.54
CA VAL A 286 2.34 -18.32 -13.84
C VAL A 286 1.52 -17.50 -14.83
N TRP A 287 1.32 -16.23 -14.53
CA TRP A 287 0.69 -15.25 -15.41
C TRP A 287 1.16 -13.84 -15.04
N GLU A 288 1.06 -12.92 -16.01
CA GLU A 288 1.28 -11.49 -15.83
C GLU A 288 0.18 -10.72 -16.57
N LYS A 289 -0.16 -9.53 -16.07
CA LYS A 289 -1.14 -8.64 -16.69
C LYS A 289 -0.81 -7.17 -16.40
N SER A 290 -1.05 -6.33 -17.41
CA SER A 290 -1.05 -4.89 -17.27
C SER A 290 -2.48 -4.35 -17.13
N PHE A 291 -2.65 -3.30 -16.33
CA PHE A 291 -3.88 -2.53 -16.21
C PHE A 291 -3.56 -1.03 -16.24
N GLY A 292 -4.33 -0.25 -16.99
CA GLY A 292 -4.08 1.18 -17.12
C GLY A 292 -4.71 1.78 -18.37
N GLY A 293 -4.08 2.83 -18.87
CA GLY A 293 -4.46 3.50 -20.10
C GLY A 293 -3.25 4.09 -20.82
N SER A 294 -3.46 5.13 -21.63
CA SER A 294 -2.41 5.64 -22.53
C SER A 294 -1.30 6.44 -21.85
N GLN A 295 -1.43 6.75 -20.55
CA GLN A 295 -0.49 7.60 -19.80
C GLN A 295 0.30 6.80 -18.74
N THR A 296 0.54 7.39 -17.57
CA THR A 296 1.31 6.79 -16.47
C THR A 296 0.34 6.34 -15.41
N ASP A 297 0.32 5.04 -15.16
CA ASP A 297 -0.47 4.35 -14.16
C ASP A 297 0.47 3.50 -13.31
N GLU A 298 0.46 3.70 -12.00
CA GLU A 298 1.45 3.09 -11.10
C GLU A 298 0.79 2.40 -9.91
N ALA A 299 0.92 1.08 -9.80
CA ALA A 299 0.44 0.33 -8.64
C ALA A 299 1.40 0.51 -7.47
N ARG A 300 0.87 0.56 -6.25
CA ARG A 300 1.65 0.78 -5.03
C ARG A 300 1.44 -0.28 -3.96
N SER A 301 0.22 -0.77 -3.77
CA SER A 301 -0.06 -1.76 -2.72
C SER A 301 -1.22 -2.69 -3.07
N ILE A 302 -1.24 -3.88 -2.46
CA ILE A 302 -2.22 -4.95 -2.69
C ILE A 302 -2.76 -5.53 -1.38
N ALA A 303 -4.08 -5.71 -1.31
CA ALA A 303 -4.75 -6.39 -0.20
C ALA A 303 -5.64 -7.54 -0.67
N LYS A 304 -5.63 -8.66 0.06
CA LYS A 304 -6.55 -9.78 -0.18
C LYS A 304 -7.93 -9.50 0.43
N SER A 305 -8.97 -9.62 -0.39
CA SER A 305 -10.36 -9.51 0.03
C SER A 305 -10.90 -10.83 0.61
N SER A 306 -11.96 -10.74 1.42
CA SER A 306 -12.55 -11.92 2.10
C SER A 306 -13.23 -12.90 1.15
N ASP A 307 -13.56 -12.45 -0.06
CA ASP A 307 -14.13 -13.28 -1.13
C ASP A 307 -13.05 -14.01 -1.96
N GLY A 308 -11.77 -13.90 -1.57
CA GLY A 308 -10.64 -14.53 -2.25
C GLY A 308 -10.04 -13.70 -3.40
N ASN A 309 -10.62 -12.54 -3.73
CA ASN A 309 -10.10 -11.62 -4.73
C ASN A 309 -9.02 -10.68 -4.14
N TYR A 310 -8.44 -9.84 -4.99
CA TYR A 310 -7.40 -8.87 -4.58
C TYR A 310 -7.81 -7.46 -4.96
N ILE A 311 -7.52 -6.49 -4.10
CA ILE A 311 -7.65 -5.06 -4.38
C ILE A 311 -6.25 -4.48 -4.49
N ILE A 312 -6.00 -3.73 -5.55
CA ILE A 312 -4.72 -3.07 -5.83
C ILE A 312 -4.99 -1.58 -5.93
N VAL A 313 -4.15 -0.78 -5.29
CA VAL A 313 -4.25 0.68 -5.31
C VAL A 313 -2.97 1.32 -5.83
N GLY A 314 -3.11 2.52 -6.36
CA GLY A 314 -2.02 3.32 -6.87
C GLY A 314 -2.51 4.65 -7.41
N ASN A 315 -1.89 5.16 -8.47
CA ASN A 315 -2.32 6.39 -9.13
C ASN A 315 -2.44 6.21 -10.65
N THR A 316 -3.39 6.93 -11.26
CA THR A 316 -3.59 6.98 -12.70
C THR A 316 -3.47 8.40 -13.23
N ARG A 317 -2.82 8.57 -14.39
CA ARG A 317 -2.90 9.80 -15.20
C ARG A 317 -3.74 9.60 -16.46
N SER A 318 -4.21 8.38 -16.69
CA SER A 318 -4.99 7.98 -17.85
C SER A 318 -6.47 8.31 -17.69
N SER A 319 -7.23 8.27 -18.78
CA SER A 319 -8.71 8.45 -18.77
C SER A 319 -9.37 7.61 -19.88
N ASP A 320 -8.70 6.53 -20.25
CA ASP A 320 -9.05 5.62 -21.33
C ASP A 320 -8.68 4.17 -20.97
N ASN A 321 -9.07 3.23 -21.85
CA ASN A 321 -8.89 1.79 -21.68
C ASN A 321 -9.52 1.23 -20.40
N ASP A 322 -8.73 0.76 -19.43
CA ASP A 322 -9.25 0.23 -18.17
C ASP A 322 -9.67 1.35 -17.20
N VAL A 323 -9.17 2.57 -17.41
CA VAL A 323 -9.46 3.72 -16.54
C VAL A 323 -10.69 4.46 -17.08
N SER A 324 -11.80 4.43 -16.34
CA SER A 324 -13.04 5.07 -16.81
C SER A 324 -13.07 6.59 -16.64
N ILE A 325 -12.40 7.10 -15.60
CA ILE A 325 -12.38 8.51 -15.25
C ILE A 325 -11.09 8.90 -14.54
N ASN A 326 -10.59 10.10 -14.84
CA ASN A 326 -9.58 10.82 -14.09
C ASN A 326 -10.02 12.28 -14.04
N ASN A 327 -10.12 12.82 -12.83
CA ASN A 327 -10.67 14.14 -12.54
C ASN A 327 -9.60 15.23 -12.50
N GLY A 328 -8.32 14.87 -12.59
CA GLY A 328 -7.21 15.79 -12.38
C GLY A 328 -5.94 15.42 -13.14
N ALA A 329 -4.81 15.84 -12.58
CA ALA A 329 -3.48 15.55 -13.12
C ALA A 329 -3.04 14.12 -12.81
N ALA A 330 -3.44 13.58 -11.67
CA ALA A 330 -3.43 12.16 -11.35
C ALA A 330 -4.48 11.89 -10.27
N ASP A 331 -5.21 10.79 -10.37
CA ASP A 331 -6.15 10.35 -9.34
C ASP A 331 -5.66 9.06 -8.68
N LEU A 332 -6.08 8.84 -7.44
CA LEU A 332 -5.97 7.54 -6.80
C LEU A 332 -6.80 6.54 -7.59
N TRP A 333 -6.17 5.45 -8.04
CA TRP A 333 -6.85 4.40 -8.79
C TRP A 333 -6.84 3.10 -8.00
N ALA A 334 -8.03 2.52 -7.81
CA ALA A 334 -8.22 1.25 -7.14
C ALA A 334 -8.88 0.27 -8.11
N ILE A 335 -8.30 -0.92 -8.23
CA ILE A 335 -8.87 -2.03 -9.01
C ILE A 335 -9.09 -3.24 -8.12
N LYS A 336 -10.10 -4.04 -8.47
CA LYS A 336 -10.27 -5.39 -7.89
C LYS A 336 -10.15 -6.44 -8.96
N ILE A 337 -9.34 -7.46 -8.69
CA ILE A 337 -9.07 -8.55 -9.63
C ILE A 337 -9.35 -9.92 -9.01
N THR A 338 -9.72 -10.86 -9.86
CA THR A 338 -9.83 -12.29 -9.51
C THR A 338 -8.45 -12.93 -9.31
N PRO A 339 -8.35 -14.13 -8.68
CA PRO A 339 -7.08 -14.88 -8.60
C PRO A 339 -6.43 -15.24 -9.92
N THR A 340 -7.18 -15.21 -11.02
CA THR A 340 -6.67 -15.41 -12.39
C THR A 340 -6.37 -14.08 -13.10
N GLY A 341 -6.38 -12.96 -12.38
CA GLY A 341 -6.07 -11.62 -12.88
C GLY A 341 -7.17 -10.98 -13.73
N ASN A 342 -8.42 -11.44 -13.70
CA ASN A 342 -9.49 -10.75 -14.43
C ASN A 342 -9.99 -9.55 -13.61
N LEU A 343 -10.10 -8.39 -14.24
CA LEU A 343 -10.66 -7.17 -13.65
C LEU A 343 -12.14 -7.38 -13.29
N ILE A 344 -12.52 -6.99 -12.08
CA ILE A 344 -13.89 -7.07 -11.55
C ILE A 344 -14.51 -5.68 -11.53
N TRP A 345 -13.81 -4.72 -10.94
CA TRP A 345 -14.17 -3.31 -10.92
C TRP A 345 -12.94 -2.44 -10.83
N GLU A 346 -13.10 -1.18 -11.20
CA GLU A 346 -12.13 -0.10 -11.04
C GLU A 346 -12.84 1.16 -10.51
N LYS A 347 -12.10 1.99 -9.76
CA LYS A 347 -12.57 3.23 -9.13
C LYS A 347 -11.45 4.25 -9.06
N SER A 348 -11.75 5.48 -9.45
CA SER A 348 -10.88 6.63 -9.25
C SER A 348 -11.41 7.53 -8.13
N PHE A 349 -10.49 8.07 -7.33
CA PHE A 349 -10.79 9.02 -6.26
C PHE A 349 -9.80 10.18 -6.33
N GLY A 350 -10.29 11.40 -6.23
CA GLY A 350 -9.44 12.58 -6.35
C GLY A 350 -10.23 13.83 -6.71
N GLY A 351 -9.48 14.90 -6.96
CA GLY A 351 -9.95 16.18 -7.45
C GLY A 351 -9.19 16.63 -8.68
N SER A 352 -9.08 17.94 -8.85
CA SER A 352 -8.49 18.54 -10.07
C SER A 352 -6.96 18.44 -10.16
N SER A 353 -6.27 17.98 -9.12
CA SER A 353 -4.80 18.01 -8.99
C SER A 353 -4.19 16.60 -8.96
N PHE A 354 -3.09 16.41 -8.23
CA PHE A 354 -2.47 15.10 -7.99
C PHE A 354 -3.00 14.50 -6.68
N ASP A 355 -3.61 13.33 -6.79
CA ASP A 355 -4.11 12.51 -5.70
C ASP A 355 -3.58 11.08 -5.90
N VAL A 356 -2.99 10.48 -4.87
CA VAL A 356 -2.28 9.20 -5.00
C VAL A 356 -2.60 8.28 -3.82
N ALA A 357 -2.70 6.97 -4.06
CA ALA A 357 -2.60 5.95 -3.00
C ALA A 357 -1.17 5.42 -2.92
N LEU A 358 -0.73 5.11 -1.69
CA LEU A 358 0.56 4.48 -1.42
C LEU A 358 0.43 3.13 -0.71
N SER A 359 -0.60 2.95 0.13
CA SER A 359 -0.84 1.70 0.87
C SER A 359 -2.31 1.34 0.93
N ILE A 360 -2.62 0.04 1.01
CA ILE A 360 -3.95 -0.46 1.33
C ILE A 360 -3.89 -1.54 2.40
N SER A 361 -4.71 -1.41 3.44
CA SER A 361 -4.80 -2.40 4.51
C SER A 361 -6.24 -2.81 4.76
N LYS A 362 -6.45 -4.10 5.02
CA LYS A 362 -7.77 -4.66 5.29
C LYS A 362 -8.17 -4.43 6.75
N THR A 363 -9.38 -3.96 6.97
CA THR A 363 -9.96 -3.73 8.29
C THR A 363 -10.70 -4.95 8.85
N VAL A 364 -10.95 -4.96 10.16
CA VAL A 364 -11.63 -6.02 10.92
C VAL A 364 -13.06 -6.24 10.44
N ASP A 365 -13.73 -5.19 9.93
CA ASP A 365 -15.04 -5.26 9.30
C ASP A 365 -15.01 -5.70 7.83
N ASN A 366 -13.85 -6.16 7.33
CA ASN A 366 -13.59 -6.63 5.96
C ASN A 366 -13.67 -5.55 4.87
N HIS A 367 -13.58 -4.29 5.25
CA HIS A 367 -13.37 -3.15 4.37
C HIS A 367 -11.86 -2.88 4.21
N PHE A 368 -11.51 -1.72 3.63
CA PHE A 368 -10.12 -1.36 3.37
C PHE A 368 -9.87 0.09 3.73
N ILE A 369 -8.76 0.36 4.40
CA ILE A 369 -8.18 1.69 4.57
C ILE A 369 -7.08 1.87 3.53
N ILE A 370 -7.00 3.06 2.95
CA ILE A 370 -6.00 3.44 1.97
C ILE A 370 -5.33 4.72 2.47
N ALA A 371 -4.00 4.70 2.59
CA ALA A 371 -3.22 5.89 2.88
C ALA A 371 -2.54 6.38 1.60
N GLY A 372 -2.41 7.70 1.50
CA GLY A 372 -1.85 8.36 0.34
C GLY A 372 -1.86 9.86 0.56
N ASN A 373 -1.87 10.63 -0.53
CA ASN A 373 -1.68 12.08 -0.45
C ASN A 373 -2.53 12.80 -1.48
N SER A 374 -2.87 14.05 -1.16
CA SER A 374 -3.66 14.90 -2.05
C SER A 374 -3.05 16.28 -2.22
N ARG A 375 -3.13 16.82 -3.44
CA ARG A 375 -2.89 18.24 -3.76
C ARG A 375 -4.17 18.96 -4.18
N SER A 376 -5.32 18.30 -4.06
CA SER A 376 -6.61 18.78 -4.53
C SER A 376 -7.39 19.49 -3.41
N LEU A 377 -8.25 20.42 -3.81
CA LEU A 377 -9.12 21.22 -2.93
C LEU A 377 -10.61 21.06 -3.27
N ASP A 378 -10.93 20.15 -4.19
CA ASP A 378 -12.24 19.96 -4.78
C ASP A 378 -12.63 18.48 -4.95
N SER A 379 -13.86 18.27 -5.43
CA SER A 379 -14.45 16.96 -5.66
C SER A 379 -14.54 16.12 -4.39
N ASN A 380 -13.74 15.05 -4.29
CA ASN A 380 -13.69 14.21 -3.10
C ASN A 380 -13.02 14.95 -1.93
N LEU A 381 -12.16 15.93 -2.20
CA LEU A 381 -11.39 16.60 -1.17
C LEU A 381 -11.92 18.02 -0.97
N THR A 382 -12.21 18.41 0.27
CA THR A 382 -12.73 19.76 0.58
C THR A 382 -11.82 20.54 1.53
N LYS A 383 -10.67 19.97 1.88
CA LYS A 383 -9.71 20.51 2.85
C LYS A 383 -8.29 20.07 2.45
N ASN A 384 -7.45 21.04 2.12
CA ASN A 384 -6.03 20.88 1.89
C ASN A 384 -5.36 22.19 2.33
N TYR A 385 -4.39 22.15 3.23
CA TYR A 385 -3.79 23.36 3.81
C TYR A 385 -2.56 23.85 3.08
N GLY A 386 -1.89 22.96 2.33
CA GLY A 386 -0.57 23.20 1.77
C GLY A 386 -0.42 22.78 0.33
N GLN A 387 0.81 22.42 -0.03
CA GLN A 387 1.14 21.92 -1.36
C GLN A 387 0.71 20.45 -1.50
N ASN A 388 0.66 19.72 -0.39
CA ASN A 388 0.25 18.34 -0.30
C ASN A 388 -0.13 17.99 1.14
N ASP A 389 -1.31 17.42 1.34
CA ASP A 389 -1.76 16.94 2.64
C ASP A 389 -1.84 15.41 2.63
N ALA A 390 -1.56 14.81 3.79
CA ALA A 390 -1.74 13.39 4.02
C ALA A 390 -3.23 13.05 3.91
N TRP A 391 -3.56 12.01 3.14
CA TRP A 391 -4.93 11.61 2.84
C TRP A 391 -5.16 10.17 3.26
N ILE A 392 -6.23 9.95 4.02
CA ILE A 392 -6.69 8.63 4.42
C ILE A 392 -8.14 8.47 3.99
N LEU A 393 -8.47 7.33 3.40
CA LEU A 393 -9.84 6.97 3.04
C LEU A 393 -10.15 5.52 3.40
N LYS A 394 -11.43 5.23 3.60
CA LYS A 394 -11.94 3.87 3.77
C LYS A 394 -12.94 3.54 2.68
N ILE A 395 -12.76 2.39 2.04
CA ILE A 395 -13.64 1.88 0.99
C ILE A 395 -14.26 0.54 1.39
N ASP A 396 -15.45 0.26 0.88
CA ASP A 396 -16.07 -1.05 1.02
C ASP A 396 -15.49 -2.11 0.06
N THR A 397 -15.97 -3.35 0.15
CA THR A 397 -15.49 -4.46 -0.71
C THR A 397 -15.83 -4.31 -2.20
N ASN A 398 -16.71 -3.38 -2.54
CA ASN A 398 -17.14 -3.02 -3.89
C ASN A 398 -16.47 -1.73 -4.40
N GLY A 399 -15.56 -1.15 -3.60
CA GLY A 399 -14.87 0.09 -3.93
C GLY A 399 -15.72 1.34 -3.72
N ASN A 400 -16.78 1.29 -2.91
CA ASN A 400 -17.52 2.51 -2.56
C ASN A 400 -16.83 3.23 -1.39
N LEU A 401 -16.65 4.55 -1.50
CA LEU A 401 -16.12 5.37 -0.43
C LEU A 401 -17.06 5.38 0.78
N LEU A 402 -16.53 5.05 1.96
CA LEU A 402 -17.25 5.10 3.24
C LEU A 402 -16.99 6.42 3.97
N TRP A 403 -15.72 6.79 4.09
CA TRP A 403 -15.27 8.07 4.65
C TRP A 403 -13.85 8.39 4.17
N GLN A 404 -13.43 9.64 4.36
CA GLN A 404 -12.06 10.10 4.13
C GLN A 404 -11.71 11.27 5.05
N ASN A 405 -10.42 11.53 5.21
CA ASN A 405 -9.89 12.64 5.99
C ASN A 405 -8.53 13.11 5.47
N THR A 406 -8.22 14.38 5.66
CA THR A 406 -6.91 14.96 5.34
C THR A 406 -6.27 15.57 6.58
N ILE A 407 -4.97 15.37 6.73
CA ILE A 407 -4.12 15.92 7.79
C ILE A 407 -2.95 16.64 7.13
N GLY A 408 -2.69 17.88 7.55
CA GLY A 408 -1.53 18.61 7.06
C GLY A 408 -1.43 20.02 7.61
N GLY A 409 -0.49 20.76 7.03
CA GLY A 409 -0.25 22.17 7.27
C GLY A 409 0.08 22.93 5.99
N SER A 410 0.79 24.05 6.10
CA SER A 410 1.05 24.90 4.92
C SER A 410 2.06 24.34 3.93
N GLU A 411 2.83 23.33 4.31
CA GLU A 411 3.91 22.76 3.50
C GLU A 411 3.48 21.42 2.86
N ILE A 412 4.34 20.41 2.95
CA ILE A 412 4.13 19.09 2.38
C ILE A 412 4.00 18.12 3.55
N ASP A 413 2.95 17.31 3.51
CA ASP A 413 2.58 16.33 4.51
C ASP A 413 2.20 15.03 3.82
N PHE A 414 2.92 13.96 4.13
CA PHE A 414 2.74 12.65 3.50
C PHE A 414 2.19 11.61 4.47
N ALA A 415 1.31 10.73 3.97
CA ALA A 415 0.98 9.45 4.59
C ALA A 415 1.42 8.31 3.65
N TYR A 416 2.36 7.49 4.12
CA TYR A 416 2.86 6.34 3.37
C TYR A 416 2.09 5.06 3.73
N ASP A 417 1.77 4.86 5.01
CA ASP A 417 1.18 3.60 5.48
C ASP A 417 0.17 3.75 6.62
N ALA A 418 -0.76 2.81 6.73
CA ALA A 418 -1.80 2.78 7.76
C ALA A 418 -2.25 1.37 8.16
N VAL A 419 -2.52 1.19 9.45
CA VAL A 419 -3.08 -0.06 10.01
C VAL A 419 -4.23 0.19 10.97
N GLU A 420 -5.22 -0.70 10.94
CA GLU A 420 -6.26 -0.77 11.96
C GLU A 420 -5.85 -1.71 13.10
N LEU A 421 -5.89 -1.20 14.33
CA LEU A 421 -5.61 -1.95 15.55
C LEU A 421 -6.84 -2.76 16.01
N ASN A 422 -6.65 -3.67 16.97
CA ASN A 422 -7.73 -4.52 17.49
C ASN A 422 -8.89 -3.76 18.13
N ASN A 423 -8.62 -2.53 18.63
CA ASN A 423 -9.63 -1.63 19.18
C ASN A 423 -10.33 -0.78 18.10
N LYS A 424 -10.10 -1.06 16.81
CA LYS A 424 -10.60 -0.34 15.63
C LYS A 424 -10.04 1.07 15.42
N SER A 425 -9.10 1.51 16.26
CA SER A 425 -8.38 2.74 15.96
C SER A 425 -7.44 2.51 14.79
N ILE A 426 -7.30 3.53 13.94
CA ILE A 426 -6.41 3.51 12.78
C ILE A 426 -5.18 4.35 13.12
N ILE A 427 -3.99 3.81 12.90
CA ILE A 427 -2.73 4.54 12.98
C ILE A 427 -2.24 4.75 11.56
N VAL A 428 -1.90 5.99 11.23
CA VAL A 428 -1.32 6.40 9.95
C VAL A 428 0.04 7.01 10.21
N VAL A 429 0.99 6.72 9.32
CA VAL A 429 2.37 7.20 9.44
C VAL A 429 2.84 7.87 8.15
N GLY A 430 3.70 8.88 8.30
CA GLY A 430 4.51 9.38 7.20
C GLY A 430 5.53 10.44 7.60
N ASP A 431 5.59 11.55 6.88
CA ASP A 431 6.43 12.69 7.25
C ASP A 431 5.77 14.04 6.96
N THR A 432 6.31 15.07 7.59
CA THR A 432 5.80 16.43 7.49
C THR A 432 6.93 17.44 7.47
N SER A 433 6.81 18.43 6.58
CA SER A 433 7.60 19.67 6.65
C SER A 433 6.83 20.84 7.30
N SER A 434 5.59 20.60 7.72
CA SER A 434 4.66 21.61 8.26
C SER A 434 4.75 21.73 9.78
N ALA A 435 4.47 22.93 10.32
CA ALA A 435 4.47 23.21 11.76
C ALA A 435 3.21 23.97 12.22
N ASN A 436 2.11 23.85 11.47
CA ASN A 436 0.87 24.61 11.68
C ASN A 436 -0.37 23.79 11.30
N PHE A 437 -1.55 24.38 11.53
CA PHE A 437 -2.88 23.78 11.33
C PHE A 437 -3.10 22.50 12.15
N ASP A 438 -3.15 21.34 11.51
CA ASP A 438 -3.34 20.06 12.21
C ASP A 438 -2.04 19.60 12.92
N LEU A 439 -0.92 20.28 12.63
CA LEU A 439 0.40 20.01 13.17
C LEU A 439 0.86 21.11 14.13
N SER A 440 1.54 20.71 15.19
CA SER A 440 1.96 21.63 16.27
C SER A 440 3.46 21.99 16.26
N ALA A 441 4.30 21.22 15.57
CA ALA A 441 5.74 21.43 15.53
C ALA A 441 6.37 20.71 14.32
N ASN A 442 7.49 21.25 13.84
CA ASN A 442 8.48 20.58 13.00
C ASN A 442 9.85 21.01 13.55
N ASN A 443 10.70 20.06 13.90
CA ASN A 443 12.00 20.31 14.54
C ASN A 443 13.15 20.39 13.54
N GLY A 444 12.94 19.96 12.29
CA GLY A 444 13.95 19.91 11.24
C GLY A 444 13.42 20.34 9.87
N PHE A 445 13.94 19.69 8.82
CA PHE A 445 13.46 19.84 7.45
C PHE A 445 12.22 18.98 7.19
N SER A 446 12.22 17.76 7.73
CA SER A 446 11.09 16.84 7.76
C SER A 446 11.10 16.09 9.08
N ASP A 447 9.94 15.97 9.72
CA ASP A 447 9.74 15.17 10.91
C ASP A 447 8.84 13.97 10.57
N LEU A 448 9.05 12.85 11.28
CA LEU A 448 8.19 11.67 11.21
C LEU A 448 6.79 12.02 11.70
N LEU A 449 5.77 11.77 10.89
CA LEU A 449 4.36 12.02 11.19
C LEU A 449 3.67 10.74 11.70
N ILE A 450 2.89 10.85 12.78
CA ILE A 450 1.96 9.83 13.28
C ILE A 450 0.63 10.48 13.60
N PHE A 451 -0.46 9.95 13.08
CA PHE A 451 -1.80 10.33 13.54
C PHE A 451 -2.71 9.13 13.76
N LYS A 452 -3.65 9.31 14.68
CA LYS A 452 -4.59 8.27 15.12
C LYS A 452 -6.03 8.70 14.88
N LEU A 453 -6.82 7.81 14.29
CA LEU A 453 -8.26 7.99 14.11
C LEU A 453 -9.05 6.96 14.91
N ASN A 454 -10.24 7.33 15.39
CA ASN A 454 -11.22 6.46 16.06
C ASN A 454 -12.60 6.56 15.42
#